data_AF-A0A9K3PUU5-F1
#
_entry.id   AF-A0A9K3PUU5-F1
#
_cell.length_a   1.000
_cell.length_b   1.000
_cell.length_c   1.000
_cell.angle_alpha   90.00
_cell.angle_beta   90.00
_cell.angle_gamma   90.00
#
_symmetry.space_group_name_H-M   'P 1'
#
loop_
_entity.id
_entity.type
_entity.pdbx_description
1 polymer ?
#
loop_
_entity_poly.entity_id
_entity_poly.type
_entity_poly.pdbx_seq_one_letter_code
_entity_poly.pdbx_strand_id
1 'polypeptide(L)'
;MPVEETTDSQCFRGSNKKRTLDEIVSILSLLPLNILHGSSPPMFFSHSFSFLKKRSCPKNYGIVLITVFVHRTLLVPLEAFSSPVAFAWPPSSKSDTTKLHPFRTPSHLSAATKSPLTGGDGNMDPSPLTYRQNLGSDVMHLPDVDRVLVLSDLHTDHVDNLAWLANRTAKGDLSTSDLLVVAGDISHDFERLEESFALLLQTGASVLFVAGNHEAWLTSAQLKRADATASVSSLDKLEGVYLHCHRMGVLTGCTIVGGTESRPYPLYILPLDSWYDGTLAISECHDLVQDFPKWPWVDFMRCRWPFPRSEGRLLRKIPSGLVQFFAQYNQRLIHQMREALERSSSSSSSAFAKGKGGIMTVSHFLPNQQCLPDWKDVSSKRFLKDSWLNHGGGGVSAKFALVAGTQELERQIRDLKLDPRDGESLRQIHVFGHSHRPKDFELDGIRYIHNPLGKPREREIFMVDPEVDFQYVWDTRVGEIEGETVIRYWEEKGGGVEMLRSRMKKSKRKSRYVFSQKGKTTTGSERKESFVSSSTGMNVTLSGNNGDNT
;
A
#
# COMPACT_ATOMS: atom_id res chain seq x y z
N MET A 1 -0.29 5.91 -41.18
CA MET A 1 -0.23 7.34 -41.53
C MET A 1 -0.93 8.11 -40.43
N PRO A 2 -0.29 9.11 -39.82
CA PRO A 2 -0.88 9.90 -38.74
C PRO A 2 -1.81 10.96 -39.35
N VAL A 3 -2.96 11.19 -38.71
CA VAL A 3 -3.89 12.27 -39.07
C VAL A 3 -3.62 13.42 -38.11
N GLU A 4 -3.27 14.57 -38.69
CA GLU A 4 -3.00 15.84 -38.02
C GLU A 4 -4.28 16.44 -37.42
N GLU A 5 -4.20 16.94 -36.19
CA GLU A 5 -5.18 17.87 -35.62
C GLU A 5 -4.93 19.28 -36.18
N THR A 6 -5.82 19.77 -37.03
CA THR A 6 -5.86 21.19 -37.41
C THR A 6 -6.52 22.01 -36.29
N THR A 7 -5.75 22.91 -35.67
CA THR A 7 -6.27 23.94 -34.77
C THR A 7 -6.48 25.23 -35.57
N ASP A 8 -7.73 25.58 -35.87
CA ASP A 8 -8.06 26.90 -36.42
C ASP A 8 -8.11 27.93 -35.28
N SER A 9 -7.08 28.77 -35.19
CA SER A 9 -7.09 29.96 -34.34
C SER A 9 -7.50 31.18 -35.16
N GLN A 10 -8.73 31.68 -35.00
CA GLN A 10 -9.08 33.01 -35.50
C GLN A 10 -8.74 34.09 -34.47
N CYS A 11 -7.91 35.04 -34.87
CA CYS A 11 -7.48 36.18 -34.06
C CYS A 11 -8.31 37.42 -34.44
N PHE A 12 -9.22 37.86 -33.58
CA PHE A 12 -9.94 39.12 -33.77
C PHE A 12 -9.16 40.29 -33.14
N ARG A 13 -8.67 41.22 -33.96
CA ARG A 13 -8.21 42.54 -33.54
C ARG A 13 -9.33 43.56 -33.73
N GLY A 14 -9.82 44.17 -32.66
CA GLY A 14 -10.85 45.23 -32.75
C GLY A 14 -11.09 46.02 -31.46
N SER A 15 -10.64 47.28 -31.48
CA SER A 15 -11.02 48.49 -30.73
C SER A 15 -11.43 48.44 -29.24
N ASN A 16 -10.74 49.28 -28.44
CA ASN A 16 -11.05 49.65 -27.06
C ASN A 16 -12.46 50.28 -26.89
N LYS A 17 -13.48 49.46 -26.63
CA LYS A 17 -14.68 49.87 -25.87
C LYS A 17 -15.12 48.69 -24.99
N LYS A 18 -15.33 48.94 -23.70
CA LYS A 18 -15.92 47.97 -22.76
C LYS A 18 -17.33 47.63 -23.24
N ARG A 19 -17.55 46.39 -23.71
CA ARG A 19 -18.89 45.85 -23.95
C ARG A 19 -19.42 45.19 -22.68
N THR A 20 -20.72 45.34 -22.41
CA THR A 20 -21.41 44.72 -21.28
C THR A 20 -21.73 43.25 -21.59
N LEU A 21 -21.93 42.44 -20.53
CA LEU A 21 -22.14 40.98 -20.61
C LEU A 21 -23.29 40.58 -21.53
N ASP A 22 -24.31 41.42 -21.67
CA ASP A 22 -25.50 41.15 -22.50
C ASP A 22 -25.19 41.16 -24.01
N GLU A 23 -24.21 41.95 -24.48
CA GLU A 23 -23.83 42.00 -25.90
C GLU A 23 -23.05 40.75 -26.35
N ILE A 24 -22.39 40.05 -25.43
CA ILE A 24 -21.62 38.82 -25.72
C ILE A 24 -22.58 37.63 -25.89
N VAL A 25 -23.69 37.62 -25.16
CA VAL A 25 -24.72 36.57 -25.25
C VAL A 25 -25.46 36.60 -26.58
N SER A 26 -25.69 37.78 -27.17
CA SER A 26 -26.29 37.92 -28.51
C SER A 26 -25.36 37.49 -29.66
N ILE A 27 -24.04 37.53 -29.49
CA ILE A 27 -23.08 37.11 -30.54
C ILE A 27 -22.98 35.58 -30.62
N LEU A 28 -23.10 34.88 -29.48
CA LEU A 28 -23.01 33.42 -29.42
C LEU A 28 -24.29 32.69 -29.83
N SER A 29 -25.41 33.41 -29.97
CA SER A 29 -26.71 32.86 -30.40
C SER A 29 -26.92 32.89 -31.92
N LEU A 30 -25.93 33.31 -32.72
CA LEU A 30 -26.03 33.46 -34.18
C LEU A 30 -25.14 32.50 -35.00
N LEU A 31 -24.62 31.41 -34.41
CA LEU A 31 -23.89 30.39 -35.17
C LEU A 31 -24.86 29.38 -35.80
N PRO A 32 -24.90 29.22 -37.13
CA PRO A 32 -25.82 28.27 -37.79
C PRO A 32 -25.36 26.82 -37.61
N LEU A 33 -26.27 25.98 -37.10
CA LEU A 33 -26.15 24.52 -37.12
C LEU A 33 -26.50 24.00 -38.52
N ASN A 34 -25.51 23.48 -39.26
CA ASN A 34 -25.79 22.69 -40.45
C ASN A 34 -26.34 21.32 -40.03
N ILE A 35 -27.64 21.13 -40.24
CA ILE A 35 -28.39 19.89 -40.03
C ILE A 35 -28.36 19.09 -41.34
N LEU A 36 -27.84 17.86 -41.31
CA LEU A 36 -28.11 16.84 -42.33
C LEU A 36 -29.20 15.89 -41.80
N HIS A 37 -30.20 15.63 -42.65
CA HIS A 37 -31.47 14.98 -42.38
C HIS A 37 -31.40 13.56 -41.79
N GLY A 38 -32.31 13.27 -40.85
CA GLY A 38 -32.66 11.92 -40.40
C GLY A 38 -33.68 11.97 -39.26
N SER A 39 -34.86 11.40 -39.49
CA SER A 39 -36.13 11.53 -38.74
C SER A 39 -36.07 11.07 -37.28
N SER A 40 -36.42 11.93 -36.30
CA SER A 40 -36.87 11.60 -34.91
C SER A 40 -37.32 12.87 -34.15
N PRO A 41 -38.20 12.79 -33.11
CA PRO A 41 -38.94 13.92 -32.54
C PRO A 41 -38.09 14.84 -31.62
N PRO A 42 -38.56 16.06 -31.26
CA PRO A 42 -37.70 17.08 -30.65
C PRO A 42 -37.33 16.73 -29.20
N MET A 43 -36.03 16.69 -28.90
CA MET A 43 -35.52 16.68 -27.52
C MET A 43 -35.38 18.12 -26.99
N PHE A 44 -35.91 18.39 -25.79
CA PHE A 44 -35.68 19.63 -25.07
C PHE A 44 -34.34 19.56 -24.32
N PHE A 45 -33.47 20.56 -24.51
CA PHE A 45 -32.21 20.69 -23.79
C PHE A 45 -32.29 21.84 -22.76
N SER A 46 -31.99 21.53 -21.50
CA SER A 46 -31.74 22.54 -20.45
C SER A 46 -30.25 22.89 -20.42
N HIS A 47 -29.92 24.17 -20.47
CA HIS A 47 -28.55 24.67 -20.35
C HIS A 47 -28.37 25.34 -18.98
N SER A 48 -27.34 24.93 -18.23
CA SER A 48 -26.91 25.64 -17.00
C SER A 48 -25.46 26.06 -17.14
N PHE A 49 -25.19 27.35 -16.97
CA PHE A 49 -23.84 27.92 -16.96
C PHE A 49 -23.41 28.17 -15.52
N SER A 50 -22.22 27.70 -15.11
CA SER A 50 -21.60 28.12 -13.85
C SER A 50 -20.33 28.93 -14.11
N PHE A 51 -20.17 30.05 -13.43
CA PHE A 51 -18.98 30.91 -13.49
C PHE A 51 -18.20 30.82 -12.16
N LEU A 52 -16.89 30.56 -12.25
CA LEU A 52 -15.98 30.55 -11.10
C LEU A 52 -15.14 31.83 -11.01
N LYS A 53 -14.88 32.21 -9.76
CA LYS A 53 -14.46 33.50 -9.21
C LYS A 53 -13.10 34.02 -9.71
N LYS A 54 -13.00 35.37 -9.86
CA LYS A 54 -11.78 36.17 -10.14
C LYS A 54 -10.59 35.81 -9.23
N ARG A 55 -9.40 35.64 -9.82
CA ARG A 55 -8.11 35.84 -9.14
C ARG A 55 -7.38 37.04 -9.76
N SER A 56 -6.94 37.98 -8.93
CA SER A 56 -6.11 39.12 -9.33
C SER A 56 -4.71 38.67 -9.74
N CYS A 57 -4.21 39.18 -10.87
CA CYS A 57 -2.81 39.07 -11.29
C CYS A 57 -2.14 40.46 -11.17
N PRO A 58 -0.89 40.57 -10.69
CA PRO A 58 -0.20 41.85 -10.61
C PRO A 58 0.31 42.26 -12.01
N LYS A 59 -0.06 43.50 -12.36
CA LYS A 59 0.45 44.43 -13.40
C LYS A 59 1.16 43.87 -14.65
N ASN A 60 0.54 44.25 -15.76
CA ASN A 60 1.00 44.36 -17.15
C ASN A 60 0.84 43.09 -18.01
N TYR A 61 0.11 43.29 -19.12
CA TYR A 61 -0.39 42.34 -20.13
C TYR A 61 -1.73 41.66 -19.78
N GLY A 62 -2.81 42.22 -20.35
CA GLY A 62 -4.16 41.70 -20.25
C GLY A 62 -4.43 40.61 -21.30
N ILE A 63 -4.49 39.36 -20.86
CA ILE A 63 -5.12 38.25 -21.59
C ILE A 63 -6.05 37.56 -20.59
N VAL A 64 -7.35 37.51 -20.91
CA VAL A 64 -8.34 36.74 -20.15
C VAL A 64 -8.61 35.46 -20.94
N LEU A 65 -8.18 34.32 -20.42
CA LEU A 65 -8.56 33.01 -20.96
C LEU A 65 -9.90 32.62 -20.33
N ILE A 66 -10.94 32.42 -21.15
CA ILE A 66 -12.22 31.86 -20.71
C ILE A 66 -12.31 30.45 -21.28
N THR A 67 -12.35 29.45 -20.40
CA THR A 67 -12.58 28.06 -20.77
C THR A 67 -14.02 27.71 -20.41
N VAL A 68 -14.84 27.38 -21.41
CA VAL A 68 -16.25 26.98 -21.23
C VAL A 68 -16.33 25.45 -21.33
N PHE A 69 -16.87 24.80 -20.30
CA PHE A 69 -17.21 23.37 -20.33
C PHE A 69 -18.71 23.23 -20.64
N VAL A 70 -19.06 22.46 -21.66
CA VAL A 70 -20.44 22.10 -21.99
C VAL A 70 -20.68 20.67 -21.50
N HIS A 71 -21.45 20.50 -20.43
CA HIS A 71 -21.94 19.19 -20.01
C HIS A 71 -23.26 18.88 -20.74
N ARG A 72 -23.31 17.77 -21.49
CA ARG A 72 -24.55 17.19 -22.01
C ARG A 72 -25.03 16.12 -21.04
N THR A 73 -26.22 16.31 -20.45
CA THR A 73 -26.88 15.28 -19.65
C THR A 73 -28.11 14.79 -20.41
N LEU A 74 -28.15 13.49 -20.72
CA LEU A 74 -29.33 12.84 -21.29
C LEU A 74 -30.26 12.44 -20.14
N LEU A 75 -31.51 12.92 -20.17
CA LEU A 75 -32.57 12.43 -19.28
C LEU A 75 -33.46 11.48 -20.10
N VAL A 76 -33.54 10.22 -19.68
CA VAL A 76 -34.49 9.23 -20.22
C VAL A 76 -35.60 9.04 -19.18
N PRO A 77 -36.89 9.18 -19.53
CA PRO A 77 -37.97 8.88 -18.60
C PRO A 77 -38.09 7.36 -18.39
N LEU A 78 -38.19 6.93 -17.13
CA LEU A 78 -38.67 5.60 -16.79
C LEU A 78 -40.20 5.59 -16.94
N GLU A 79 -40.70 4.86 -17.93
CA GLU A 79 -41.80 3.90 -17.80
C GLU A 79 -42.12 3.27 -19.16
N ALA A 80 -42.37 1.95 -19.11
CA ALA A 80 -43.32 1.20 -19.94
C ALA A 80 -42.76 0.01 -20.78
N PHE A 81 -43.38 -1.14 -20.50
CA PHE A 81 -43.60 -2.36 -21.31
C PHE A 81 -42.54 -3.50 -21.36
N SER A 82 -42.88 -4.54 -20.60
CA SER A 82 -43.04 -5.96 -20.99
C SER A 82 -42.59 -6.43 -22.40
N SER A 83 -41.71 -7.45 -22.39
CA SER A 83 -41.47 -8.62 -23.28
C SER A 83 -42.46 -8.94 -24.44
N PRO A 84 -42.14 -9.84 -25.43
CA PRO A 84 -40.88 -10.20 -26.12
C PRO A 84 -41.02 -10.27 -27.67
N VAL A 85 -39.95 -10.05 -28.46
CA VAL A 85 -39.86 -10.62 -29.84
C VAL A 85 -38.41 -10.90 -30.25
N ALA A 86 -38.20 -12.10 -30.82
CA ALA A 86 -36.96 -12.61 -31.43
C ALA A 86 -36.86 -12.30 -32.93
N PHE A 87 -35.64 -12.11 -33.47
CA PHE A 87 -35.25 -12.31 -34.88
C PHE A 87 -33.72 -12.50 -34.93
N ALA A 88 -33.18 -13.70 -35.20
CA ALA A 88 -32.94 -14.36 -36.51
C ALA A 88 -31.80 -13.71 -37.35
N TRP A 89 -30.75 -14.49 -37.61
CA TRP A 89 -29.63 -14.17 -38.50
C TRP A 89 -29.64 -15.15 -39.71
N PRO A 90 -29.34 -14.71 -40.95
CA PRO A 90 -29.47 -15.55 -42.16
C PRO A 90 -28.24 -16.47 -42.43
N PRO A 91 -28.36 -17.45 -43.36
CA PRO A 91 -27.53 -18.67 -43.35
C PRO A 91 -26.58 -18.88 -44.56
N SER A 92 -25.84 -20.00 -44.47
CA SER A 92 -25.13 -20.81 -45.50
C SER A 92 -23.60 -20.52 -45.66
N SER A 93 -22.70 -21.50 -45.81
CA SER A 93 -22.80 -22.87 -46.37
C SER A 93 -21.61 -23.81 -45.96
N LYS A 94 -21.89 -25.13 -45.92
CA LYS A 94 -21.11 -26.39 -46.21
C LYS A 94 -19.57 -26.37 -46.18
N SER A 95 -18.78 -27.38 -45.79
CA SER A 95 -18.82 -28.83 -45.43
C SER A 95 -17.50 -29.07 -44.62
N ASP A 96 -17.25 -30.10 -43.81
CA ASP A 96 -17.20 -31.53 -44.12
C ASP A 96 -16.90 -32.34 -42.83
N THR A 97 -17.29 -33.60 -42.86
CA THR A 97 -17.26 -34.59 -41.77
C THR A 97 -15.87 -35.19 -41.51
N THR A 98 -15.52 -35.57 -40.26
CA THR A 98 -15.28 -36.98 -39.82
C THR A 98 -14.70 -37.15 -38.40
N LYS A 99 -15.42 -37.96 -37.60
CA LYS A 99 -15.00 -39.03 -36.64
C LYS A 99 -14.01 -38.75 -35.49
N LEU A 100 -14.49 -38.88 -34.25
CA LEU A 100 -14.21 -40.03 -33.33
C LEU A 100 -14.94 -39.86 -31.97
N HIS A 101 -15.64 -40.92 -31.54
CA HIS A 101 -16.17 -41.18 -30.18
C HIS A 101 -15.32 -42.32 -29.55
N PRO A 102 -15.50 -42.74 -28.28
CA PRO A 102 -15.70 -42.00 -27.03
C PRO A 102 -14.80 -42.55 -25.88
N PHE A 103 -14.58 -41.81 -24.79
CA PHE A 103 -14.25 -42.41 -23.49
C PHE A 103 -15.03 -41.72 -22.36
N ARG A 104 -15.70 -42.56 -21.56
CA ARG A 104 -16.57 -42.25 -20.43
C ARG A 104 -15.78 -41.67 -19.26
N THR A 105 -16.32 -40.63 -18.64
CA THR A 105 -16.07 -40.24 -17.23
C THR A 105 -17.36 -40.41 -16.43
N PRO A 106 -17.33 -40.87 -15.16
CA PRO A 106 -18.53 -41.03 -14.37
C PRO A 106 -19.05 -39.69 -13.85
N SER A 107 -20.36 -39.53 -13.96
CA SER A 107 -21.20 -38.54 -13.29
C SER A 107 -21.16 -38.69 -11.78
N HIS A 108 -21.00 -37.59 -11.04
CA HIS A 108 -21.91 -37.10 -10.00
C HIS A 108 -21.20 -36.06 -9.12
N LEU A 109 -21.49 -34.78 -9.33
CA LEU A 109 -21.99 -33.87 -8.29
C LEU A 109 -22.49 -32.59 -8.96
N SER A 110 -23.78 -32.39 -8.74
CA SER A 110 -24.68 -31.41 -9.34
C SER A 110 -24.31 -29.99 -8.92
N ALA A 111 -24.30 -29.09 -9.89
CA ALA A 111 -24.38 -27.65 -9.71
C ALA A 111 -25.58 -27.30 -8.82
N ALA A 112 -25.34 -26.63 -7.69
CA ALA A 112 -26.38 -25.94 -6.95
C ALA A 112 -26.55 -24.55 -7.56
N THR A 113 -27.70 -24.39 -8.20
CA THR A 113 -28.26 -23.22 -8.85
C THR A 113 -28.28 -21.97 -7.97
N LYS A 114 -27.89 -20.84 -8.57
CA LYS A 114 -28.20 -19.48 -8.13
C LYS A 114 -29.71 -19.34 -7.93
N SER A 115 -30.13 -18.98 -6.73
CA SER A 115 -31.48 -18.46 -6.46
C SER A 115 -31.47 -16.93 -6.58
N PRO A 116 -32.49 -16.32 -7.20
CA PRO A 116 -32.65 -14.87 -7.27
C PRO A 116 -33.35 -14.39 -6.00
N LEU A 117 -32.71 -13.51 -5.24
CA LEU A 117 -33.38 -12.76 -4.16
C LEU A 117 -34.17 -11.62 -4.80
N THR A 118 -35.49 -11.79 -4.89
CA THR A 118 -36.44 -10.72 -5.19
C THR A 118 -36.99 -10.13 -3.90
N GLY A 119 -36.91 -8.81 -3.76
CA GLY A 119 -37.82 -7.98 -2.96
C GLY A 119 -37.37 -7.65 -1.54
N GLY A 120 -36.98 -6.39 -1.32
CA GLY A 120 -36.84 -5.79 0.01
C GLY A 120 -35.80 -4.69 0.06
N ASP A 121 -36.20 -3.48 -0.34
CA ASP A 121 -35.65 -2.15 -0.05
C ASP A 121 -34.13 -1.87 -0.22
N GLY A 122 -33.86 -0.79 -0.96
CA GLY A 122 -32.52 -0.32 -1.31
C GLY A 122 -31.60 -0.22 -0.10
N ASN A 123 -30.57 -1.08 -0.09
CA ASN A 123 -29.51 -0.97 0.89
C ASN A 123 -28.25 -0.45 0.17
N MET A 124 -27.83 0.73 0.62
CA MET A 124 -26.64 1.44 0.16
C MET A 124 -25.43 0.51 0.12
N ASP A 125 -24.59 0.65 -0.91
CA ASP A 125 -23.17 0.29 -0.82
C ASP A 125 -22.66 0.88 0.51
N PRO A 126 -22.19 0.07 1.48
CA PRO A 126 -21.86 0.58 2.80
C PRO A 126 -20.85 1.71 2.66
N SER A 127 -21.09 2.83 3.34
CA SER A 127 -20.10 3.90 3.38
C SER A 127 -18.76 3.32 3.87
N PRO A 128 -17.61 3.81 3.40
CA PRO A 128 -16.28 3.31 3.80
C PRO A 128 -16.16 3.12 5.33
N LEU A 129 -16.77 4.04 6.09
CA LEU A 129 -16.82 4.08 7.56
C LEU A 129 -17.48 2.88 8.24
N THR A 130 -18.15 2.00 7.47
CA THR A 130 -18.90 0.85 8.01
C THR A 130 -18.44 -0.49 7.47
N TYR A 131 -17.59 -0.52 6.44
CA TYR A 131 -17.20 -1.78 5.78
C TYR A 131 -16.53 -2.76 6.75
N ARG A 132 -15.47 -2.30 7.46
CA ARG A 132 -14.73 -3.16 8.40
C ARG A 132 -15.47 -3.46 9.70
N GLN A 133 -16.50 -2.69 10.02
CA GLN A 133 -17.37 -2.93 11.17
C GLN A 133 -18.45 -3.98 10.84
N ASN A 134 -18.79 -4.15 9.56
CA ASN A 134 -19.84 -5.03 9.06
C ASN A 134 -19.33 -6.31 8.38
N LEU A 135 -18.01 -6.43 8.14
CA LEU A 135 -17.38 -7.70 7.80
C LEU A 135 -17.75 -8.71 8.90
N GLY A 136 -18.46 -9.77 8.50
CA GLY A 136 -18.98 -10.79 9.41
C GLY A 136 -17.90 -11.38 10.31
N SER A 137 -18.35 -12.07 11.36
CA SER A 137 -17.49 -12.75 12.35
C SER A 137 -16.67 -13.92 11.81
N ASP A 138 -16.66 -14.14 10.50
CA ASP A 138 -16.26 -15.40 9.91
C ASP A 138 -14.75 -15.42 9.65
N VAL A 139 -14.08 -16.31 10.36
CA VAL A 139 -12.69 -16.67 10.10
C VAL A 139 -12.63 -17.44 8.78
N MET A 140 -11.73 -17.04 7.88
CA MET A 140 -11.58 -17.71 6.59
C MET A 140 -10.80 -19.01 6.73
N HIS A 141 -11.32 -20.10 6.16
CA HIS A 141 -10.68 -21.42 6.20
C HIS A 141 -10.17 -21.80 4.81
N LEU A 142 -8.87 -22.12 4.74
CA LEU A 142 -8.16 -22.51 3.52
C LEU A 142 -7.49 -23.89 3.74
N PRO A 143 -8.26 -24.99 3.66
CA PRO A 143 -7.77 -26.33 3.99
C PRO A 143 -6.78 -26.90 2.95
N ASP A 144 -6.72 -26.29 1.76
CA ASP A 144 -5.89 -26.76 0.65
C ASP A 144 -4.55 -26.03 0.49
N VAL A 145 -4.27 -25.07 1.37
CA VAL A 145 -2.98 -24.38 1.40
C VAL A 145 -1.92 -25.29 2.01
N ASP A 146 -0.84 -25.52 1.26
CA ASP A 146 0.37 -26.20 1.69
C ASP A 146 1.38 -25.19 2.23
N ARG A 147 1.68 -24.12 1.48
CA ARG A 147 2.78 -23.18 1.79
C ARG A 147 2.27 -21.80 2.13
N VAL A 148 2.87 -21.17 3.15
CA VAL A 148 2.68 -19.76 3.46
C VAL A 148 3.99 -19.03 3.21
N LEU A 149 3.92 -18.01 2.34
CA LEU A 149 5.07 -17.18 1.99
C LEU A 149 4.81 -15.72 2.36
N VAL A 150 5.85 -15.01 2.82
CA VAL A 150 5.74 -13.65 3.34
C VAL A 150 6.61 -12.67 2.56
N LEU A 151 6.12 -11.44 2.41
CA LEU A 151 6.84 -10.31 1.82
C LEU A 151 6.26 -8.99 2.38
N SER A 152 7.01 -7.89 2.28
CA SER A 152 6.52 -6.55 2.62
C SER A 152 7.16 -5.49 1.72
N ASP A 153 6.69 -4.25 1.83
CA ASP A 153 7.35 -3.08 1.26
C ASP A 153 7.59 -3.24 -0.26
N LEU A 154 6.55 -3.64 -0.99
CA LEU A 154 6.59 -3.86 -2.43
C LEU A 154 6.86 -2.56 -3.20
N HIS A 155 6.34 -1.41 -2.75
CA HIS A 155 6.53 -0.09 -3.38
C HIS A 155 6.42 -0.11 -4.92
N THR A 156 5.34 -0.68 -5.46
CA THR A 156 5.12 -0.83 -6.91
C THR A 156 4.89 0.51 -7.63
N ASP A 157 4.76 1.60 -6.88
CA ASP A 157 4.96 2.97 -7.37
C ASP A 157 6.30 3.13 -8.13
N HIS A 158 7.31 2.34 -7.79
CA HIS A 158 8.54 2.22 -8.57
C HIS A 158 8.35 1.22 -9.71
N VAL A 159 8.57 1.69 -10.95
CA VAL A 159 8.46 0.87 -12.17
C VAL A 159 9.31 -0.41 -12.11
N ASP A 160 10.49 -0.36 -11.50
CA ASP A 160 11.37 -1.51 -11.34
C ASP A 160 10.80 -2.55 -10.35
N ASN A 161 10.06 -2.11 -9.32
CA ASN A 161 9.42 -3.00 -8.36
C ASN A 161 8.16 -3.64 -8.94
N LEU A 162 7.37 -2.90 -9.72
CA LEU A 162 6.26 -3.49 -10.47
C LEU A 162 6.76 -4.53 -11.48
N ALA A 163 7.82 -4.19 -12.23
CA ALA A 163 8.43 -5.13 -13.17
C ALA A 163 8.99 -6.36 -12.45
N TRP A 164 9.60 -6.20 -11.27
CA TRP A 164 10.00 -7.30 -10.42
C TRP A 164 8.80 -8.19 -10.06
N LEU A 165 7.68 -7.60 -9.61
CA LEU A 165 6.49 -8.35 -9.21
C LEU A 165 5.87 -9.11 -10.39
N ALA A 166 5.76 -8.47 -11.55
CA ALA A 166 5.25 -9.09 -12.77
C ALA A 166 6.14 -10.27 -13.22
N ASN A 167 7.46 -10.07 -13.24
CA ASN A 167 8.40 -11.14 -13.59
C ASN A 167 8.37 -12.27 -12.57
N ARG A 168 8.24 -11.94 -11.28
CA ARG A 168 8.26 -12.93 -10.21
C ARG A 168 7.03 -13.81 -10.26
N THR A 169 5.85 -13.21 -10.39
CA THR A 169 4.56 -13.93 -10.46
C THR A 169 4.44 -14.76 -11.75
N ALA A 170 5.13 -14.37 -12.83
CA ALA A 170 5.20 -15.13 -14.07
C ALA A 170 6.10 -16.38 -14.03
N LYS A 171 6.90 -16.61 -12.98
CA LYS A 171 7.81 -17.78 -12.90
C LYS A 171 7.07 -19.13 -12.85
N GLY A 172 5.80 -19.15 -12.44
CA GLY A 172 4.94 -20.36 -12.46
C GLY A 172 5.20 -21.37 -11.34
N ASP A 173 5.94 -21.00 -10.29
CA ASP A 173 6.20 -21.82 -9.09
C ASP A 173 5.25 -21.50 -7.92
N LEU A 174 4.35 -20.54 -8.10
CA LEU A 174 3.23 -20.21 -7.21
C LEU A 174 1.94 -20.81 -7.75
N SER A 175 1.03 -21.23 -6.87
CA SER A 175 -0.17 -21.99 -7.22
C SER A 175 -1.30 -21.82 -6.19
N THR A 176 -2.43 -22.49 -6.43
CA THR A 176 -3.59 -22.51 -5.53
C THR A 176 -3.33 -23.11 -4.16
N SER A 177 -2.23 -23.86 -3.98
CA SER A 177 -1.83 -24.37 -2.66
C SER A 177 -0.93 -23.40 -1.87
N ASP A 178 -0.78 -22.16 -2.35
CA ASP A 178 0.01 -21.13 -1.69
C ASP A 178 -0.85 -20.02 -1.09
N LEU A 179 -0.39 -19.50 0.04
CA LEU A 179 -0.85 -18.25 0.62
C LEU A 179 0.30 -17.23 0.63
N LEU A 180 0.09 -16.10 -0.03
CA LEU A 180 1.00 -14.95 -0.01
C LEU A 180 0.53 -13.95 1.04
N VAL A 181 1.34 -13.71 2.06
CA VAL A 181 1.12 -12.71 3.10
C VAL A 181 1.94 -11.46 2.78
N VAL A 182 1.27 -10.34 2.55
CA VAL A 182 1.91 -9.06 2.22
C VAL A 182 1.71 -8.05 3.35
N ALA A 183 2.79 -7.77 4.09
CA ALA A 183 2.79 -6.88 5.26
C ALA A 183 2.99 -5.40 4.89
N GLY A 184 2.07 -4.88 4.08
CA GLY A 184 1.92 -3.46 3.79
C GLY A 184 2.91 -2.85 2.79
N ASP A 185 2.66 -1.58 2.49
CA ASP A 185 3.45 -0.73 1.59
C ASP A 185 3.60 -1.28 0.17
N ILE A 186 2.47 -1.50 -0.49
CA ILE A 186 2.42 -1.81 -1.92
C ILE A 186 2.42 -0.52 -2.71
N SER A 187 1.42 0.33 -2.48
CA SER A 187 1.19 1.53 -3.26
C SER A 187 0.24 2.48 -2.54
N HIS A 188 0.52 3.77 -2.66
CA HIS A 188 -0.41 4.79 -2.22
C HIS A 188 -1.50 5.12 -3.25
N ASP A 189 -1.32 4.71 -4.50
CA ASP A 189 -2.27 4.90 -5.60
C ASP A 189 -3.16 3.66 -5.79
N PHE A 190 -4.47 3.87 -5.93
CA PHE A 190 -5.45 2.79 -6.03
C PHE A 190 -5.30 1.95 -7.30
N GLU A 191 -5.07 2.59 -8.46
CA GLU A 191 -4.92 1.85 -9.73
C GLU A 191 -3.68 0.97 -9.69
N ARG A 192 -2.57 1.51 -9.14
CA ARG A 192 -1.34 0.74 -8.95
C ARG A 192 -1.50 -0.39 -7.93
N LEU A 193 -2.27 -0.15 -6.86
CA LEU A 193 -2.57 -1.16 -5.86
C LEU A 193 -3.39 -2.32 -6.48
N GLU A 194 -4.42 -1.99 -7.27
CA GLU A 194 -5.23 -2.95 -8.02
C GLU A 194 -4.37 -3.79 -8.97
N GLU A 195 -3.52 -3.14 -9.78
CA GLU A 195 -2.60 -3.84 -10.68
C GLU A 195 -1.68 -4.80 -9.93
N SER A 196 -1.17 -4.39 -8.76
CA SER A 196 -0.29 -5.22 -7.93
C SER A 196 -1.02 -6.44 -7.38
N PHE A 197 -2.26 -6.28 -6.90
CA PHE A 197 -3.08 -7.40 -6.47
C PHE A 197 -3.46 -8.32 -7.61
N ALA A 198 -3.76 -7.79 -8.80
CA ALA A 198 -4.04 -8.59 -9.98
C ALA A 198 -2.84 -9.48 -10.35
N LEU A 199 -1.61 -8.95 -10.27
CA LEU A 199 -0.37 -9.71 -10.49
C LEU A 199 -0.14 -10.82 -9.46
N LEU A 200 -0.55 -10.61 -8.20
CA LEU A 200 -0.46 -11.65 -7.17
C LEU A 200 -1.53 -12.73 -7.37
N LEU A 201 -2.77 -12.32 -7.59
CA LEU A 201 -3.92 -13.23 -7.72
C LEU A 201 -3.87 -14.09 -8.99
N GLN A 202 -3.28 -13.60 -10.09
CA GLN A 202 -3.11 -14.38 -11.33
C GLN A 202 -2.25 -15.65 -11.13
N THR A 203 -1.47 -15.74 -10.05
CA THR A 203 -0.70 -16.95 -9.71
C THR A 203 -1.58 -18.11 -9.25
N GLY A 204 -2.84 -17.83 -8.91
CA GLY A 204 -3.75 -18.78 -8.26
C GLY A 204 -3.60 -18.84 -6.75
N ALA A 205 -2.53 -18.28 -6.19
CA ALA A 205 -2.34 -18.22 -4.74
C ALA A 205 -3.41 -17.35 -4.07
N SER A 206 -3.77 -17.73 -2.84
CA SER A 206 -4.51 -16.83 -1.96
C SER A 206 -3.60 -15.68 -1.53
N VAL A 207 -4.15 -14.48 -1.33
CA VAL A 207 -3.39 -13.30 -0.90
C VAL A 207 -4.00 -12.74 0.37
N LEU A 208 -3.19 -12.57 1.41
CA LEU A 208 -3.54 -11.88 2.65
C LEU A 208 -2.75 -10.58 2.76
N PHE A 209 -3.43 -9.49 3.07
CA PHE A 209 -2.85 -8.14 3.07
C PHE A 209 -3.19 -7.37 4.35
N VAL A 210 -2.20 -6.62 4.83
CA VAL A 210 -2.35 -5.58 5.87
C VAL A 210 -1.85 -4.26 5.30
N ALA A 211 -2.60 -3.17 5.47
CA ALA A 211 -2.19 -1.86 4.98
C ALA A 211 -0.98 -1.30 5.76
N GLY A 212 -0.06 -0.67 5.02
CA GLY A 212 1.03 0.13 5.56
C GLY A 212 0.73 1.63 5.58
N ASN A 213 1.76 2.45 5.79
CA ASN A 213 1.60 3.89 5.79
C ASN A 213 1.33 4.45 4.39
N HIS A 214 1.86 3.82 3.34
CA HIS A 214 1.61 4.24 1.96
C HIS A 214 0.14 4.15 1.59
N GLU A 215 -0.55 3.10 2.00
CA GLU A 215 -1.99 2.95 1.75
C GLU A 215 -2.82 4.07 2.43
N ALA A 216 -2.32 4.68 3.51
CA ALA A 216 -2.96 5.83 4.17
C ALA A 216 -2.65 7.20 3.52
N TRP A 217 -1.68 7.27 2.61
CA TRP A 217 -1.25 8.55 2.01
C TRP A 217 -2.26 9.11 1.02
N LEU A 218 -2.76 10.31 1.28
CA LEU A 218 -3.63 10.99 0.33
C LEU A 218 -2.85 11.45 -0.92
N THR A 219 -3.51 11.41 -2.07
CA THR A 219 -3.04 12.07 -3.30
C THR A 219 -3.12 13.58 -3.16
N SER A 220 -2.44 14.34 -4.03
CA SER A 220 -2.51 15.81 -3.99
C SER A 220 -3.95 16.34 -4.17
N ALA A 221 -4.78 15.66 -4.95
CA ALA A 221 -6.19 16.02 -5.12
C ALA A 221 -7.00 15.75 -3.84
N GLN A 222 -6.77 14.60 -3.19
CA GLN A 222 -7.41 14.26 -1.91
C GLN A 222 -6.96 15.21 -0.79
N LEU A 223 -5.68 15.57 -0.71
CA LEU A 223 -5.16 16.54 0.26
C LEU A 223 -5.86 17.90 0.13
N LYS A 224 -6.00 18.41 -1.10
CA LYS A 224 -6.71 19.67 -1.36
C LYS A 224 -8.16 19.62 -0.88
N ARG A 225 -8.84 18.49 -1.06
CA ARG A 225 -10.21 18.30 -0.56
C ARG A 225 -10.24 18.22 0.97
N ALA A 226 -9.38 17.39 1.56
CA ALA A 226 -9.26 17.26 3.01
C ALA A 226 -9.02 18.61 3.70
N ASP A 227 -8.11 19.43 3.17
CA ASP A 227 -7.79 20.75 3.72
C ASP A 227 -8.91 21.79 3.50
N ALA A 228 -9.74 21.62 2.45
CA ALA A 228 -10.81 22.57 2.13
C ALA A 228 -12.15 22.26 2.82
N THR A 229 -12.51 20.98 2.96
CA THR A 229 -13.84 20.56 3.43
C THR A 229 -13.80 19.62 4.62
N ALA A 230 -12.61 19.12 5.01
CA ALA A 230 -12.45 18.05 6.01
C ALA A 230 -13.27 16.78 5.71
N SER A 231 -13.71 16.60 4.46
CA SER A 231 -14.62 15.51 4.06
C SER A 231 -13.90 14.25 3.58
N VAL A 232 -12.56 14.23 3.64
CA VAL A 232 -11.72 13.08 3.28
C VAL A 232 -10.58 13.02 4.29
N SER A 233 -10.34 11.85 4.85
CA SER A 233 -9.25 11.56 5.78
C SER A 233 -8.44 10.36 5.30
N SER A 234 -7.27 10.18 5.90
CA SER A 234 -6.46 8.96 5.74
C SER A 234 -7.17 7.72 6.28
N LEU A 235 -8.06 7.88 7.26
CA LEU A 235 -8.89 6.78 7.76
C LEU A 235 -9.89 6.32 6.69
N ASP A 236 -10.60 7.27 6.05
CA ASP A 236 -11.51 6.95 4.94
C ASP A 236 -10.78 6.28 3.77
N LYS A 237 -9.53 6.71 3.50
CA LYS A 237 -8.71 6.10 2.46
C LYS A 237 -8.38 4.65 2.79
N LEU A 238 -7.94 4.35 4.02
CA LEU A 238 -7.66 2.99 4.45
C LEU A 238 -8.89 2.09 4.35
N GLU A 239 -10.05 2.58 4.76
CA GLU A 239 -11.31 1.85 4.60
C GLU A 239 -11.62 1.55 3.13
N GLY A 240 -11.41 2.52 2.24
CA GLY A 240 -11.51 2.31 0.80
C GLY A 240 -10.54 1.25 0.27
N VAL A 241 -9.31 1.19 0.79
CA VAL A 241 -8.32 0.15 0.46
C VAL A 241 -8.84 -1.23 0.87
N TYR A 242 -9.36 -1.38 2.08
CA TYR A 242 -9.89 -2.65 2.56
C TYR A 242 -11.15 -3.10 1.81
N LEU A 243 -12.05 -2.17 1.49
CA LEU A 243 -13.20 -2.45 0.63
C LEU A 243 -12.76 -2.91 -0.76
N HIS A 244 -11.70 -2.31 -1.30
CA HIS A 244 -11.14 -2.70 -2.59
C HIS A 244 -10.52 -4.11 -2.53
N CYS A 245 -9.74 -4.42 -1.48
CA CYS A 245 -9.19 -5.76 -1.25
C CYS A 245 -10.30 -6.82 -1.28
N HIS A 246 -11.40 -6.57 -0.58
CA HIS A 246 -12.54 -7.48 -0.56
C HIS A 246 -13.19 -7.69 -1.92
N ARG A 247 -13.38 -6.62 -2.70
CA ARG A 247 -13.93 -6.71 -4.06
C ARG A 247 -13.05 -7.57 -4.97
N MET A 248 -11.75 -7.59 -4.73
CA MET A 248 -10.79 -8.42 -5.48
C MET A 248 -10.61 -9.84 -4.92
N GLY A 249 -11.15 -10.15 -3.74
CA GLY A 249 -10.92 -11.43 -3.05
C GLY A 249 -9.58 -11.50 -2.30
N VAL A 250 -8.93 -10.36 -2.04
CA VAL A 250 -7.76 -10.30 -1.15
C VAL A 250 -8.23 -10.36 0.30
N LEU A 251 -7.63 -11.26 1.07
CA LEU A 251 -7.96 -11.52 2.47
C LEU A 251 -7.37 -10.43 3.37
N THR A 252 -8.17 -9.92 4.30
CA THR A 252 -7.76 -8.85 5.24
C THR A 252 -8.22 -9.12 6.67
N GLY A 253 -8.73 -10.34 6.93
CA GLY A 253 -9.24 -10.79 8.22
C GLY A 253 -8.57 -12.07 8.68
N CYS A 254 -9.00 -12.59 9.84
CA CYS A 254 -8.51 -13.83 10.41
C CYS A 254 -8.61 -14.98 9.41
N THR A 255 -7.52 -15.72 9.22
CA THR A 255 -7.43 -16.83 8.25
C THR A 255 -6.80 -18.06 8.92
N ILE A 256 -7.33 -19.24 8.66
CA ILE A 256 -6.81 -20.53 9.11
C ILE A 256 -6.44 -21.34 7.88
N VAL A 257 -5.19 -21.79 7.81
CA VAL A 257 -4.71 -22.73 6.77
C VAL A 257 -4.45 -24.11 7.37
N GLY A 258 -4.66 -25.15 6.58
CA GLY A 258 -4.43 -26.54 7.00
C GLY A 258 -5.44 -27.04 8.04
N GLY A 259 -4.99 -27.94 8.93
CA GLY A 259 -5.84 -28.54 9.97
C GLY A 259 -6.62 -29.79 9.52
N THR A 260 -6.25 -30.35 8.37
CA THR A 260 -6.79 -31.62 7.85
C THR A 260 -5.85 -32.78 8.19
N GLU A 261 -6.27 -34.03 7.92
CA GLU A 261 -5.41 -35.20 8.12
C GLU A 261 -4.11 -35.16 7.29
N SER A 262 -4.19 -34.67 6.05
CA SER A 262 -3.03 -34.52 5.16
C SER A 262 -2.18 -33.28 5.47
N ARG A 263 -2.72 -32.34 6.26
CA ARG A 263 -2.08 -31.07 6.63
C ARG A 263 -2.20 -30.84 8.14
N PRO A 264 -1.49 -31.64 8.95
CA PRO A 264 -1.70 -31.71 10.40
C PRO A 264 -1.09 -30.54 11.18
N TYR A 265 -0.49 -29.54 10.53
CA TYR A 265 0.10 -28.36 11.19
C TYR A 265 -0.66 -27.08 10.78
N PRO A 266 -1.84 -26.82 11.39
CA PRO A 266 -2.61 -25.62 11.07
C PRO A 266 -1.86 -24.35 11.47
N LEU A 267 -2.07 -23.27 10.71
CA LEU A 267 -1.59 -21.94 11.05
C LEU A 267 -2.76 -20.97 11.12
N TYR A 268 -2.84 -20.25 12.24
CA TYR A 268 -3.84 -19.25 12.53
C TYR A 268 -3.24 -17.86 12.29
N ILE A 269 -3.70 -17.18 11.25
CA ILE A 269 -3.13 -15.92 10.77
C ILE A 269 -4.03 -14.76 11.16
N LEU A 270 -3.45 -13.79 11.87
CA LEU A 270 -4.12 -12.62 12.43
C LEU A 270 -3.51 -11.32 11.87
N PRO A 271 -4.17 -10.66 10.91
CA PRO A 271 -3.78 -9.32 10.47
C PRO A 271 -4.12 -8.29 11.57
N LEU A 272 -3.16 -7.42 11.88
CA LEU A 272 -3.24 -6.38 12.90
C LEU A 272 -2.95 -5.02 12.27
N ASP A 273 -3.94 -4.13 12.31
CA ASP A 273 -3.72 -2.74 11.93
C ASP A 273 -2.98 -2.01 13.03
N SER A 274 -2.20 -1.00 12.64
CA SER A 274 -1.55 -0.14 13.61
C SER A 274 -1.08 1.17 12.99
N TRP A 275 -0.38 1.94 13.82
CA TRP A 275 0.39 3.11 13.43
C TRP A 275 1.61 3.21 14.35
N TYR A 276 2.12 4.42 14.57
CA TYR A 276 3.16 4.71 15.53
C TYR A 276 2.73 5.81 16.52
N ASP A 277 3.29 5.76 17.73
CA ASP A 277 3.02 6.71 18.81
C ASP A 277 4.30 7.25 19.49
N GLY A 278 5.47 6.84 19.01
CA GLY A 278 6.77 7.22 19.58
C GLY A 278 7.21 6.38 20.78
N THR A 279 6.47 5.36 21.19
CA THR A 279 6.86 4.46 22.30
C THR A 279 8.10 3.62 22.00
N LEU A 280 8.48 3.50 20.72
CA LEU A 280 9.74 2.85 20.31
C LEU A 280 10.95 3.81 20.33
N ALA A 281 10.79 5.05 20.78
CA ALA A 281 11.89 6.00 20.98
C ALA A 281 13.07 5.37 21.73
N ILE A 282 14.29 5.61 21.25
CA ILE A 282 15.52 5.17 21.94
C ILE A 282 15.93 6.26 22.93
N SER A 283 15.85 5.96 24.23
CA SER A 283 16.09 6.93 25.30
C SER A 283 17.51 7.49 25.27
N GLU A 284 18.50 6.67 24.92
CA GLU A 284 19.91 7.06 24.79
C GLU A 284 20.17 8.06 23.64
N CYS A 285 19.22 8.22 22.72
CA CYS A 285 19.37 9.03 21.50
C CYS A 285 18.57 10.35 21.52
N HIS A 286 18.19 10.85 22.71
CA HIS A 286 17.39 12.08 22.83
C HIS A 286 18.02 13.31 22.15
N ASP A 287 19.34 13.42 22.20
CA ASP A 287 20.14 14.47 21.53
C ASP A 287 20.02 14.42 20.00
N LEU A 288 19.76 13.25 19.42
CA LEU A 288 19.69 13.05 17.97
C LEU A 288 18.31 13.37 17.36
N VAL A 289 17.29 13.56 18.20
CA VAL A 289 15.89 13.72 17.74
C VAL A 289 15.31 15.11 18.01
N GLN A 290 16.10 16.07 18.52
CA GLN A 290 15.61 17.41 18.85
C GLN A 290 15.00 18.15 17.65
N ASP A 291 15.45 17.84 16.43
CA ASP A 291 14.95 18.41 15.18
C ASP A 291 13.80 17.61 14.54
N PHE A 292 13.33 16.53 15.18
CA PHE A 292 12.26 15.68 14.67
C PHE A 292 10.99 16.46 14.24
N PRO A 293 10.53 17.51 14.96
CA PRO A 293 9.38 18.30 14.50
C PRO A 293 9.60 19.02 13.16
N LYS A 294 10.86 19.19 12.73
CA LYS A 294 11.25 19.77 11.43
C LYS A 294 11.56 18.70 10.38
N TRP A 295 11.69 17.44 10.77
CA TRP A 295 12.00 16.35 9.84
C TRP A 295 10.85 16.17 8.83
N PRO A 296 11.14 16.13 7.51
CA PRO A 296 10.12 16.04 6.47
C PRO A 296 9.67 14.59 6.26
N TRP A 297 9.21 13.94 7.33
CA TRP A 297 8.62 12.61 7.24
C TRP A 297 7.32 12.67 6.41
N VAL A 298 7.18 11.75 5.45
CA VAL A 298 6.16 11.86 4.40
C VAL A 298 4.75 11.73 4.95
N ASP A 299 4.54 10.90 5.98
CA ASP A 299 3.25 10.74 6.62
C ASP A 299 2.73 12.07 7.19
N PHE A 300 3.61 12.93 7.71
CA PHE A 300 3.21 14.24 8.22
C PHE A 300 2.74 15.21 7.12
N MET A 301 3.08 14.91 5.87
CA MET A 301 2.68 15.70 4.71
C MET A 301 1.43 15.13 4.05
N ARG A 302 1.36 13.79 3.95
CA ARG A 302 0.37 13.07 3.14
C ARG A 302 -0.80 12.50 3.93
N CYS A 303 -0.71 12.41 5.25
CA CYS A 303 -1.82 11.93 6.05
C CYS A 303 -2.68 13.09 6.59
N ARG A 304 -3.98 12.83 6.74
CA ARG A 304 -4.94 13.67 7.44
C ARG A 304 -5.77 12.79 8.35
N TRP A 305 -5.51 12.87 9.64
CA TRP A 305 -6.14 12.02 10.64
C TRP A 305 -7.27 12.78 11.35
N PRO A 306 -8.44 12.16 11.58
CA PRO A 306 -9.52 12.75 12.38
C PRO A 306 -9.23 12.64 13.90
N PHE A 307 -7.97 12.78 14.29
CA PHE A 307 -7.47 12.60 15.64
C PHE A 307 -6.68 13.84 16.06
N PRO A 308 -6.71 14.22 17.36
CA PRO A 308 -5.93 15.34 17.85
C PRO A 308 -4.43 15.06 17.73
N ARG A 309 -3.61 16.11 17.78
CA ARG A 309 -2.16 15.97 17.84
C ARG A 309 -1.72 15.54 19.25
N SER A 310 -0.63 14.76 19.33
CA SER A 310 0.00 14.44 20.62
C SER A 310 0.49 15.66 21.36
N GLU A 311 0.46 15.57 22.69
CA GLU A 311 1.04 16.59 23.57
C GLU A 311 2.58 16.60 23.48
N GLY A 312 3.17 17.72 23.87
CA GLY A 312 4.61 17.91 23.87
C GLY A 312 5.20 18.29 22.51
N ARG A 313 6.31 19.05 22.55
CA ARG A 313 6.92 19.64 21.35
C ARG A 313 7.46 18.60 20.37
N LEU A 314 8.01 17.50 20.89
CA LEU A 314 8.68 16.47 20.11
C LEU A 314 7.67 15.70 19.24
N LEU A 315 6.61 15.16 19.85
CA LEU A 315 5.67 14.25 19.18
C LEU A 315 4.45 14.95 18.57
N ARG A 316 4.34 16.29 18.64
CA ARG A 316 3.18 17.08 18.16
C ARG A 316 2.66 16.80 16.74
N LYS A 317 3.44 16.12 15.89
CA LYS A 317 3.03 15.75 14.52
C LYS A 317 2.41 14.35 14.43
N ILE A 318 2.54 13.56 15.48
CA ILE A 318 1.93 12.24 15.62
C ILE A 318 0.49 12.45 16.12
N PRO A 319 -0.51 11.76 15.54
CA PRO A 319 -1.88 11.80 16.03
C PRO A 319 -2.02 11.03 17.35
N SER A 320 -2.58 11.68 18.37
CA SER A 320 -2.92 11.05 19.65
C SER A 320 -4.20 10.23 19.50
N GLY A 321 -4.23 9.02 20.06
CA GLY A 321 -5.38 8.12 20.03
C GLY A 321 -5.48 7.22 18.79
N LEU A 322 -4.70 7.45 17.73
CA LEU A 322 -4.77 6.65 16.50
C LEU A 322 -4.34 5.19 16.74
N VAL A 323 -3.27 4.97 17.51
CA VAL A 323 -2.83 3.62 17.89
C VAL A 323 -3.91 2.92 18.70
N GLN A 324 -4.54 3.61 19.66
CA GLN A 324 -5.60 3.03 20.49
C GLN A 324 -6.83 2.69 19.66
N PHE A 325 -7.18 3.49 18.66
CA PHE A 325 -8.25 3.20 17.72
C PHE A 325 -8.01 1.87 16.98
N PHE A 326 -6.82 1.67 16.42
CA PHE A 326 -6.48 0.40 15.76
C PHE A 326 -6.39 -0.77 16.75
N ALA A 327 -5.80 -0.55 17.93
CA ALA A 327 -5.73 -1.57 18.96
C ALA A 327 -7.12 -2.07 19.38
N GLN A 328 -8.10 -1.16 19.56
CA GLN A 328 -9.49 -1.50 19.84
C GLN A 328 -10.14 -2.30 18.71
N TYR A 329 -9.85 -1.96 17.45
CA TYR A 329 -10.32 -2.74 16.31
C TYR A 329 -9.73 -4.16 16.32
N ASN A 330 -8.42 -4.26 16.50
CA ASN A 330 -7.70 -5.53 16.59
C ASN A 330 -8.24 -6.44 17.69
N GLN A 331 -8.77 -5.90 18.80
CA GLN A 331 -9.37 -6.73 19.87
C GLN A 331 -10.52 -7.60 19.35
N ARG A 332 -11.27 -7.16 18.35
CA ARG A 332 -12.33 -7.98 17.73
C ARG A 332 -11.75 -9.19 17.01
N LEU A 333 -10.69 -8.97 16.22
CA LEU A 333 -10.00 -10.04 15.49
C LEU A 333 -9.31 -11.02 16.45
N ILE A 334 -8.69 -10.50 17.52
CA ILE A 334 -8.10 -11.30 18.61
C ILE A 334 -9.18 -12.18 19.26
N HIS A 335 -10.35 -11.63 19.55
CA HIS A 335 -11.45 -12.39 20.14
C HIS A 335 -11.97 -13.49 19.21
N GLN A 336 -12.24 -13.16 17.94
CA GLN A 336 -12.64 -14.15 16.92
C GLN A 336 -11.62 -15.29 16.79
N MET A 337 -10.34 -14.94 16.84
CA MET A 337 -9.24 -15.89 16.75
C MET A 337 -9.22 -16.82 17.98
N ARG A 338 -9.36 -16.28 19.19
CA ARG A 338 -9.46 -17.07 20.42
C ARG A 338 -10.64 -18.03 20.38
N GLU A 339 -11.82 -17.59 19.95
CA GLU A 339 -12.99 -18.46 19.80
C GLU A 339 -12.74 -19.59 18.79
N ALA A 340 -12.06 -19.30 17.68
CA ALA A 340 -11.72 -20.32 16.68
C ALA A 340 -10.72 -21.35 17.22
N LEU A 341 -9.77 -20.89 18.02
CA LEU A 341 -8.78 -21.72 18.70
C LEU A 341 -9.42 -22.60 19.79
N GLU A 342 -10.34 -22.05 20.58
CA GLU A 342 -11.11 -22.79 21.59
C GLU A 342 -12.00 -23.89 20.96
N ARG A 343 -12.70 -23.55 19.87
CA ARG A 343 -13.47 -24.54 19.09
C ARG A 343 -12.59 -25.66 18.58
N SER A 344 -11.41 -25.33 18.05
CA SER A 344 -10.44 -26.32 17.55
C SER A 344 -9.86 -27.17 18.67
N SER A 345 -9.65 -26.58 19.86
CA SER A 345 -9.15 -27.28 21.05
C SER A 345 -10.12 -28.32 21.55
N SER A 346 -11.42 -28.01 21.55
CA SER A 346 -12.49 -28.80 22.17
C SER A 346 -12.55 -30.26 21.73
N SER A 347 -12.10 -30.57 20.50
CA SER A 347 -11.96 -31.93 19.99
C SER A 347 -10.60 -32.54 20.36
N SER A 348 -10.58 -33.56 21.21
CA SER A 348 -9.35 -34.25 21.63
C SER A 348 -8.54 -34.90 20.49
N SER A 349 -9.12 -35.01 19.29
CA SER A 349 -8.44 -35.54 18.10
C SER A 349 -7.76 -34.47 17.24
N SER A 350 -8.00 -33.17 17.50
CA SER A 350 -7.51 -32.08 16.66
C SER A 350 -5.99 -31.94 16.71
N ALA A 351 -5.40 -31.45 15.63
CA ALA A 351 -3.98 -31.10 15.58
C ALA A 351 -3.59 -30.13 16.71
N PHE A 352 -4.49 -29.18 17.00
CA PHE A 352 -4.35 -28.20 18.07
C PHE A 352 -4.21 -28.85 19.45
N ALA A 353 -5.05 -29.86 19.75
CA ALA A 353 -4.97 -30.60 21.01
C ALA A 353 -3.65 -31.38 21.15
N LYS A 354 -2.98 -31.70 20.04
CA LYS A 354 -1.71 -32.44 19.99
C LYS A 354 -0.48 -31.53 19.97
N GLY A 355 -0.62 -30.24 20.30
CA GLY A 355 0.48 -29.27 20.25
C GLY A 355 0.96 -28.91 18.83
N LYS A 356 0.28 -29.39 17.79
CA LYS A 356 0.66 -29.17 16.39
C LYS A 356 -0.01 -27.92 15.86
N GLY A 357 0.79 -26.94 15.44
CA GLY A 357 0.32 -25.74 14.76
C GLY A 357 1.03 -24.47 15.20
N GLY A 358 0.54 -23.34 14.70
CA GLY A 358 1.11 -22.04 15.03
C GLY A 358 0.12 -20.89 14.93
N ILE A 359 0.54 -19.75 15.46
CA ILE A 359 -0.12 -18.45 15.30
C ILE A 359 0.85 -17.54 14.55
N MET A 360 0.37 -16.94 13.46
CA MET A 360 1.06 -15.88 12.75
C MET A 360 0.31 -14.57 12.97
N THR A 361 0.96 -13.57 13.54
CA THR A 361 0.44 -12.20 13.52
C THR A 361 1.12 -11.42 12.41
N VAL A 362 0.40 -10.48 11.79
CA VAL A 362 0.91 -9.67 10.68
C VAL A 362 0.58 -8.22 10.93
N SER A 363 1.57 -7.34 10.97
CA SER A 363 1.36 -5.88 10.97
C SER A 363 2.29 -5.22 9.98
N HIS A 364 2.03 -4.01 9.52
CA HIS A 364 3.05 -3.28 8.77
C HIS A 364 4.09 -2.64 9.72
N PHE A 365 3.63 -2.06 10.82
CA PHE A 365 4.47 -1.35 11.79
C PHE A 365 5.20 -2.29 12.74
N LEU A 366 6.30 -1.80 13.32
CA LEU A 366 7.16 -2.56 14.21
C LEU A 366 6.53 -2.71 15.60
N PRO A 367 6.57 -3.91 16.21
CA PRO A 367 5.97 -4.14 17.51
C PRO A 367 6.87 -3.70 18.69
N ASN A 368 8.19 -3.81 18.55
CA ASN A 368 9.14 -3.58 19.65
C ASN A 368 10.45 -2.96 19.16
N GLN A 369 11.33 -2.60 20.09
CA GLN A 369 12.60 -1.95 19.78
C GLN A 369 13.62 -2.89 19.14
N GLN A 370 13.57 -4.20 19.43
CA GLN A 370 14.43 -5.22 18.83
C GLN A 370 14.21 -5.35 17.31
N CYS A 371 12.99 -5.02 16.85
CA CYS A 371 12.66 -4.92 15.44
C CYS A 371 13.27 -3.68 14.75
N LEU A 372 13.81 -2.69 15.48
CA LEU A 372 14.40 -1.48 14.88
C LEU A 372 15.64 -1.82 14.05
N PRO A 373 15.87 -1.12 12.91
CA PRO A 373 17.02 -1.29 12.01
C PRO A 373 18.39 -1.50 12.66
N ASP A 374 18.67 -0.77 13.74
CA ASP A 374 19.99 -0.68 14.36
C ASP A 374 20.06 -1.37 15.72
N TRP A 375 19.03 -2.11 16.11
CA TRP A 375 19.10 -2.97 17.29
C TRP A 375 19.93 -4.22 16.96
N LYS A 376 21.17 -4.30 17.47
CA LYS A 376 22.12 -5.35 17.10
C LYS A 376 22.10 -6.58 17.99
N ASP A 377 21.60 -6.45 19.21
CA ASP A 377 21.54 -7.54 20.18
C ASP A 377 20.12 -7.64 20.70
N VAL A 378 19.36 -8.58 20.14
CA VAL A 378 17.95 -8.77 20.47
C VAL A 378 17.74 -9.23 21.91
N SER A 379 18.77 -9.82 22.55
CA SER A 379 18.73 -10.20 23.97
C SER A 379 18.96 -9.01 24.90
N SER A 380 19.61 -7.95 24.42
CA SER A 380 19.84 -6.74 25.20
C SER A 380 18.54 -5.97 25.41
N LYS A 381 18.40 -5.41 26.61
CA LYS A 381 17.36 -4.43 26.96
C LYS A 381 17.81 -2.98 26.80
N ARG A 382 19.10 -2.77 26.53
CA ARG A 382 19.74 -1.45 26.45
C ARG A 382 20.28 -1.20 25.05
N PHE A 383 20.05 0.00 24.53
CA PHE A 383 20.58 0.41 23.24
C PHE A 383 21.99 0.97 23.38
N LEU A 384 22.97 0.33 22.74
CA LEU A 384 24.37 0.77 22.81
C LEU A 384 24.69 1.81 21.74
N LYS A 385 24.17 3.04 21.92
CA LYS A 385 24.22 4.16 20.97
C LYS A 385 25.54 4.29 20.20
N ASP A 386 26.67 4.43 20.91
CA ASP A 386 27.97 4.70 20.29
C ASP A 386 28.47 3.56 19.40
N SER A 387 28.13 2.32 19.77
CA SER A 387 28.55 1.12 19.03
C SER A 387 27.56 0.72 17.92
N TRP A 388 26.28 1.07 18.06
CA TRP A 388 25.22 0.62 17.15
C TRP A 388 24.96 1.64 16.03
N LEU A 389 25.11 2.94 16.31
CA LEU A 389 24.90 4.03 15.36
C LEU A 389 26.21 4.55 14.69
N ASN A 390 27.26 3.76 14.71
CA ASN A 390 28.59 4.10 14.16
C ASN A 390 28.66 4.12 12.60
N HIS A 391 27.54 3.96 11.91
CA HIS A 391 27.46 3.88 10.45
C HIS A 391 27.23 5.23 9.75
N GLY A 392 27.00 6.31 10.51
CA GLY A 392 26.80 7.66 9.99
C GLY A 392 25.35 8.03 9.64
N GLY A 393 24.42 7.09 9.81
CA GLY A 393 22.97 7.31 9.69
C GLY A 393 22.23 7.48 11.02
N GLY A 394 22.95 7.54 12.15
CA GLY A 394 22.37 7.45 13.49
C GLY A 394 21.23 8.43 13.80
N GLY A 395 21.34 9.69 13.34
CA GLY A 395 20.27 10.67 13.54
C GLY A 395 18.97 10.32 12.79
N VAL A 396 19.07 9.70 11.62
CA VAL A 396 17.88 9.22 10.88
C VAL A 396 17.29 8.01 11.58
N SER A 397 18.11 7.06 12.02
CA SER A 397 17.66 5.87 12.75
C SER A 397 16.94 6.22 14.06
N ALA A 398 17.51 7.14 14.84
CA ALA A 398 16.88 7.61 16.08
C ALA A 398 15.53 8.30 15.83
N LYS A 399 15.43 9.10 14.76
CA LYS A 399 14.16 9.74 14.36
C LYS A 399 13.15 8.74 13.81
N PHE A 400 13.60 7.74 13.05
CA PHE A 400 12.74 6.68 12.54
C PHE A 400 12.11 5.88 13.68
N ALA A 401 12.84 5.62 14.77
CA ALA A 401 12.29 4.93 15.95
C ALA A 401 11.04 5.62 16.54
N LEU A 402 10.89 6.94 16.37
CA LEU A 402 9.68 7.68 16.78
C LEU A 402 8.46 7.43 15.89
N VAL A 403 8.66 6.91 14.68
CA VAL A 403 7.62 6.65 13.68
C VAL A 403 7.63 5.20 13.18
N ALA A 404 8.32 4.31 13.91
CA ALA A 404 8.53 2.92 13.49
C ALA A 404 7.35 2.01 13.83
N GLY A 405 6.63 2.32 14.91
CA GLY A 405 5.53 1.50 15.41
C GLY A 405 5.22 1.83 16.87
N THR A 406 4.75 0.84 17.62
CA THR A 406 4.24 1.02 18.98
C THR A 406 4.42 -0.22 19.84
N GLN A 407 4.72 -0.02 21.13
CA GLN A 407 4.73 -1.10 22.14
C GLN A 407 3.34 -1.71 22.37
N GLU A 408 2.26 -1.02 22.02
CA GLU A 408 0.90 -1.57 22.13
C GLU A 408 0.71 -2.77 21.20
N LEU A 409 1.36 -2.79 20.03
CA LEU A 409 1.36 -3.94 19.14
C LEU A 409 2.01 -5.16 19.79
N GLU A 410 3.21 -4.99 20.36
CA GLU A 410 3.89 -6.07 21.10
C GLU A 410 3.01 -6.61 22.23
N ARG A 411 2.33 -5.73 22.95
CA ARG A 411 1.38 -6.12 24.00
C ARG A 411 0.26 -7.00 23.43
N GLN A 412 -0.39 -6.59 22.34
CA GLN A 412 -1.43 -7.39 21.69
C GLN A 412 -0.92 -8.73 21.17
N ILE A 413 0.28 -8.77 20.59
CA ILE A 413 0.91 -10.00 20.08
C ILE A 413 1.18 -10.96 21.24
N ARG A 414 1.76 -10.48 22.34
CA ARG A 414 2.07 -11.33 23.52
C ARG A 414 0.84 -11.76 24.30
N ASP A 415 -0.24 -10.98 24.27
CA ASP A 415 -1.52 -11.34 24.89
C ASP A 415 -2.22 -12.50 24.16
N LEU A 416 -1.77 -12.88 22.97
CA LEU A 416 -2.29 -14.04 22.22
C LEU A 416 -1.75 -15.37 22.73
N LYS A 417 -0.92 -15.40 23.78
CA LYS A 417 -0.43 -16.64 24.38
C LYS A 417 -1.61 -17.54 24.75
N LEU A 418 -1.75 -18.60 23.97
CA LEU A 418 -2.66 -19.70 24.20
C LEU A 418 -1.77 -20.89 24.49
N ASP A 419 -1.82 -21.36 25.73
CA ASP A 419 -1.21 -22.61 26.12
C ASP A 419 -2.19 -23.74 25.76
N PRO A 420 -1.80 -24.67 24.89
CA PRO A 420 -2.53 -25.91 24.68
C PRO A 420 -2.71 -26.66 25.99
N ARG A 421 -3.78 -27.44 26.06
CA ARG A 421 -4.19 -28.14 27.29
C ARG A 421 -3.14 -29.11 27.84
N ASP A 422 -2.20 -29.55 26.98
CA ASP A 422 -1.14 -30.51 27.31
C ASP A 422 0.24 -29.88 27.54
N GLY A 423 0.34 -28.54 27.61
CA GLY A 423 1.54 -27.82 28.05
C GLY A 423 2.59 -27.50 26.97
N GLU A 424 2.40 -27.88 25.71
CA GLU A 424 3.25 -27.43 24.59
C GLU A 424 2.69 -26.15 23.97
N SER A 425 3.33 -24.99 24.13
CA SER A 425 2.87 -23.73 23.50
C SER A 425 2.93 -23.81 21.97
N LEU A 426 1.91 -23.27 21.30
CA LEU A 426 1.90 -23.12 19.83
C LEU A 426 3.09 -22.29 19.37
N ARG A 427 3.60 -22.60 18.18
CA ARG A 427 4.64 -21.75 17.58
C ARG A 427 4.07 -20.38 17.23
N GLN A 428 4.75 -19.31 17.64
CA GLN A 428 4.34 -17.94 17.33
C GLN A 428 5.32 -17.28 16.36
N ILE A 429 4.76 -16.70 15.31
CA ILE A 429 5.48 -15.91 14.31
C ILE A 429 4.82 -14.54 14.21
N HIS A 430 5.63 -13.48 14.09
CA HIS A 430 5.17 -12.14 13.78
C HIS A 430 5.84 -11.65 12.51
N VAL A 431 5.05 -11.31 11.50
CA VAL A 431 5.52 -10.75 10.23
C VAL A 431 5.28 -9.26 10.21
N PHE A 432 6.32 -8.47 9.89
CA PHE A 432 6.24 -7.01 9.85
C PHE A 432 6.94 -6.36 8.64
N GLY A 433 6.78 -5.04 8.50
CA GLY A 433 7.25 -4.23 7.36
C GLY A 433 7.97 -2.92 7.77
N HIS A 434 7.82 -1.87 6.94
CA HIS A 434 8.10 -0.45 7.20
C HIS A 434 9.57 -0.02 7.27
N SER A 435 10.42 -0.78 7.96
CA SER A 435 11.79 -0.36 8.24
C SER A 435 12.75 -0.44 7.03
N HIS A 436 12.35 -1.21 6.02
CA HIS A 436 13.16 -1.68 4.90
C HIS A 436 14.51 -2.28 5.34
N ARG A 437 14.57 -2.97 6.48
CA ARG A 437 15.77 -3.67 6.95
C ARG A 437 15.42 -5.11 7.26
N PRO A 438 15.83 -6.08 6.41
CA PRO A 438 15.48 -7.47 6.62
C PRO A 438 15.89 -7.92 8.02
N LYS A 439 14.98 -8.64 8.67
CA LYS A 439 15.16 -9.22 10.00
C LYS A 439 14.46 -10.56 10.06
N ASP A 440 15.09 -11.51 10.73
CA ASP A 440 14.50 -12.82 11.05
C ASP A 440 15.17 -13.28 12.35
N PHE A 441 14.47 -13.24 13.48
CA PHE A 441 15.07 -13.56 14.77
C PHE A 441 14.04 -14.03 15.78
N GLU A 442 14.51 -14.72 16.81
CA GLU A 442 13.67 -15.15 17.92
C GLU A 442 13.85 -14.25 19.15
N LEU A 443 12.75 -13.89 19.79
CA LEU A 443 12.73 -13.12 21.03
C LEU A 443 11.59 -13.63 21.93
N ASP A 444 11.96 -14.20 23.07
CA ASP A 444 11.04 -14.69 24.09
C ASP A 444 9.94 -15.62 23.53
N GLY A 445 10.34 -16.56 22.67
CA GLY A 445 9.49 -17.61 22.08
C GLY A 445 8.69 -17.20 20.84
N ILE A 446 8.88 -15.98 20.34
CA ILE A 446 8.23 -15.48 19.12
C ILE A 446 9.31 -15.22 18.07
N ARG A 447 9.10 -15.73 16.86
CA ARG A 447 9.94 -15.39 15.69
C ARG A 447 9.42 -14.15 14.98
N TYR A 448 10.26 -13.14 14.83
CA TYR A 448 9.94 -11.88 14.16
C TYR A 448 10.58 -11.87 12.78
N ILE A 449 9.78 -11.69 11.73
CA ILE A 449 10.21 -11.73 10.33
C ILE A 449 9.85 -10.43 9.62
N HIS A 450 10.83 -9.82 8.98
CA HIS A 450 10.68 -8.70 8.06
C HIS A 450 11.42 -9.04 6.77
N ASN A 451 10.65 -9.22 5.69
CA ASN A 451 11.17 -9.55 4.37
C ASN A 451 10.77 -8.47 3.35
N PRO A 452 11.46 -7.31 3.33
CA PRO A 452 11.11 -6.20 2.46
C PRO A 452 11.68 -6.36 1.04
N LEU A 453 10.85 -6.14 0.02
CA LEU A 453 11.37 -5.87 -1.34
C LEU A 453 12.14 -4.54 -1.36
N GLY A 454 11.63 -3.55 -0.62
CA GLY A 454 12.22 -2.23 -0.45
C GLY A 454 12.29 -1.43 -1.75
N LYS A 455 12.94 -0.26 -1.70
CA LYS A 455 13.10 0.59 -2.89
C LYS A 455 14.21 0.05 -3.80
N PRO A 456 14.14 0.25 -5.13
CA PRO A 456 15.18 -0.23 -6.05
C PRO A 456 16.59 0.19 -5.62
N ARG A 457 16.75 1.44 -5.19
CA ARG A 457 18.03 1.98 -4.72
C ARG A 457 18.55 1.26 -3.48
N GLU A 458 17.68 0.81 -2.58
CA GLU A 458 18.08 0.10 -1.36
C GLU A 458 18.60 -1.29 -1.69
N ARG A 459 17.97 -1.98 -2.67
CA ARG A 459 18.50 -3.22 -3.25
C ARG A 459 19.85 -3.00 -3.93
N GLU A 460 20.01 -1.94 -4.73
CA GLU A 460 21.29 -1.63 -5.40
C GLU A 460 22.47 -1.45 -4.43
N ILE A 461 22.22 -0.94 -3.22
CA ILE A 461 23.25 -0.69 -2.20
C ILE A 461 23.30 -1.75 -1.11
N PHE A 462 22.47 -2.80 -1.21
CA PHE A 462 22.43 -3.97 -0.33
C PHE A 462 22.03 -3.59 1.11
N MET A 463 21.09 -2.64 1.23
CA MET A 463 20.42 -2.35 2.49
C MET A 463 19.24 -3.30 2.75
N VAL A 464 18.69 -3.84 1.67
CA VAL A 464 17.77 -4.98 1.62
C VAL A 464 18.41 -6.06 0.73
N ASP A 465 17.84 -7.26 0.70
CA ASP A 465 18.37 -8.35 -0.12
C ASP A 465 18.20 -8.03 -1.62
N PRO A 466 19.29 -7.99 -2.42
CA PRO A 466 19.19 -7.79 -3.86
C PRO A 466 18.47 -8.94 -4.58
N GLU A 467 18.50 -10.15 -4.02
CA GLU A 467 17.86 -11.36 -4.54
C GLU A 467 16.62 -11.75 -3.72
N VAL A 468 15.99 -10.76 -3.08
CA VAL A 468 14.74 -10.95 -2.32
C VAL A 468 13.69 -11.73 -3.11
N ASP A 469 13.02 -12.64 -2.41
CA ASP A 469 11.90 -13.42 -2.90
C ASP A 469 10.85 -13.56 -1.77
N PHE A 470 9.67 -14.08 -2.09
CA PHE A 470 8.68 -14.53 -1.11
C PHE A 470 9.32 -15.56 -0.18
N GLN A 471 9.49 -15.18 1.09
CA GLN A 471 10.11 -16.05 2.08
C GLN A 471 9.10 -17.10 2.53
N TYR A 472 9.44 -18.38 2.35
CA TYR A 472 8.63 -19.51 2.78
C TYR A 472 8.82 -19.76 4.29
N VAL A 473 7.75 -19.62 5.07
CA VAL A 473 7.83 -19.59 6.55
C VAL A 473 7.01 -20.67 7.24
N TRP A 474 6.04 -21.26 6.55
CA TRP A 474 5.19 -22.31 7.11
C TRP A 474 4.75 -23.29 6.03
N ASP A 475 4.76 -24.57 6.38
CA ASP A 475 4.16 -25.64 5.60
C ASP A 475 3.12 -26.37 6.44
N THR A 476 1.89 -26.47 5.98
CA THR A 476 0.82 -27.11 6.76
C THR A 476 0.98 -28.63 6.93
N ARG A 477 1.96 -29.23 6.23
CA ARG A 477 2.34 -30.65 6.30
C ARG A 477 3.45 -30.93 7.31
N VAL A 478 4.32 -29.94 7.62
CA VAL A 478 5.46 -30.13 8.52
C VAL A 478 5.60 -29.09 9.65
N GLY A 479 4.90 -27.95 9.56
CA GLY A 479 4.94 -26.87 10.55
C GLY A 479 5.79 -25.67 10.09
N GLU A 480 6.47 -25.05 11.05
CA GLU A 480 7.36 -23.91 10.77
C GLU A 480 8.51 -24.32 9.84
N ILE A 481 8.84 -23.44 8.90
CA ILE A 481 10.04 -23.55 8.09
C ILE A 481 11.12 -22.66 8.71
N GLU A 482 12.17 -23.27 9.22
CA GLU A 482 13.31 -22.56 9.81
C GLU A 482 13.97 -21.63 8.77
N GLY A 483 14.31 -20.42 9.20
CA GLY A 483 15.04 -19.44 8.40
C GLY A 483 16.36 -19.07 9.04
N GLU A 484 17.26 -18.48 8.25
CA GLU A 484 18.52 -17.96 8.78
C GLU A 484 18.24 -16.74 9.67
N THR A 485 18.89 -16.68 10.83
CA THR A 485 18.83 -15.50 11.68
C THR A 485 19.45 -14.29 10.98
N VAL A 486 18.71 -13.20 10.87
CA VAL A 486 19.17 -11.92 10.34
C VAL A 486 18.84 -10.83 11.35
N ILE A 487 19.87 -10.19 11.91
CA ILE A 487 19.68 -9.07 12.84
C ILE A 487 19.91 -7.75 12.11
N ARG A 488 20.97 -7.68 11.29
CA ARG A 488 21.34 -6.50 10.53
C ARG A 488 21.94 -6.87 9.18
N TYR A 489 21.06 -7.16 8.22
CA TYR A 489 21.40 -7.64 6.88
C TYR A 489 22.58 -6.92 6.21
N TRP A 490 22.58 -5.58 6.17
CA TRP A 490 23.61 -4.82 5.44
C TRP A 490 25.02 -4.99 6.04
N GLU A 491 25.11 -5.33 7.33
CA GLU A 491 26.37 -5.66 8.00
C GLU A 491 26.74 -7.12 7.76
N GLU A 492 25.83 -8.04 8.08
CA GLU A 492 26.04 -9.50 8.03
C GLU A 492 26.26 -10.01 6.60
N LYS A 493 25.40 -9.59 5.67
CA LYS A 493 25.33 -10.06 4.28
C LYS A 493 25.72 -8.98 3.27
N GLY A 494 25.47 -7.71 3.60
CA GLY A 494 25.81 -6.57 2.74
C GLY A 494 27.30 -6.20 2.73
N GLY A 495 28.14 -6.77 3.59
CA GLY A 495 29.58 -6.49 3.65
C GLY A 495 29.95 -5.25 4.46
N GLY A 496 29.05 -4.73 5.29
CA GLY A 496 29.34 -3.69 6.28
C GLY A 496 29.53 -2.29 5.72
N VAL A 497 30.04 -1.40 6.59
CA VAL A 497 30.03 0.06 6.39
C VAL A 497 30.88 0.46 5.18
N GLU A 498 32.02 -0.19 4.97
CA GLU A 498 32.93 0.12 3.88
C GLU A 498 32.30 -0.20 2.51
N MET A 499 31.73 -1.41 2.38
CA MET A 499 31.04 -1.81 1.15
C MET A 499 29.81 -0.95 0.88
N LEU A 500 29.03 -0.64 1.91
CA LEU A 500 27.91 0.29 1.79
C LEU A 500 28.36 1.66 1.26
N ARG A 501 29.42 2.25 1.84
CA ARG A 501 29.99 3.54 1.37
C ARG A 501 30.45 3.45 -0.08
N SER A 502 31.08 2.35 -0.47
CA SER A 502 31.52 2.09 -1.86
C SER A 502 30.33 2.05 -2.82
N ARG A 503 29.28 1.28 -2.52
CA ARG A 503 28.07 1.19 -3.35
C ARG A 503 27.33 2.53 -3.42
N MET A 504 27.21 3.26 -2.31
CA MET A 504 26.62 4.61 -2.29
C MET A 504 27.37 5.59 -3.19
N LYS A 505 28.72 5.55 -3.21
CA LYS A 505 29.54 6.37 -4.13
C LYS A 505 29.27 5.99 -5.59
N LYS A 506 29.19 4.70 -5.92
CA LYS A 506 28.89 4.20 -7.27
C LYS A 506 27.48 4.60 -7.73
N SER A 507 26.46 4.41 -6.90
CA SER A 507 25.07 4.79 -7.21
C SER A 507 24.92 6.31 -7.42
N LYS A 508 25.58 7.15 -6.60
CA LYS A 508 25.63 8.61 -6.84
C LYS A 508 26.28 9.01 -8.18
N ARG A 509 27.24 8.22 -8.69
CA ARG A 509 27.86 8.47 -10.01
C ARG A 509 26.91 8.07 -11.15
N LYS A 510 26.20 6.93 -11.03
CA LYS A 510 25.16 6.52 -11.98
C LYS A 510 24.06 7.57 -12.10
N SER A 511 23.53 8.07 -10.98
CA SER A 511 22.50 9.11 -10.98
C SER A 511 22.96 10.41 -11.69
N ARG A 512 24.20 10.85 -11.47
CA ARG A 512 24.78 12.02 -12.18
C ARG A 512 24.99 11.77 -13.67
N TYR A 513 25.41 10.57 -14.07
CA TYR A 513 25.62 10.22 -15.47
C TYR A 513 24.29 10.15 -16.24
N VAL A 514 23.25 9.55 -15.65
CA VAL A 514 21.89 9.50 -16.23
C VAL A 514 21.31 10.90 -16.38
N PHE A 515 21.50 11.79 -15.39
CA PHE A 515 21.08 13.19 -15.49
C PHE A 515 21.85 13.94 -16.60
N SER A 516 23.16 13.70 -16.73
CA SER A 516 23.99 14.28 -17.80
C SER A 516 23.61 13.77 -19.20
N GLN A 517 23.09 12.54 -19.33
CA GLN A 517 22.63 12.01 -20.61
C GLN A 517 21.22 12.50 -20.97
N LYS A 518 20.31 12.64 -20.00
CA LYS A 518 19.00 13.27 -20.21
C LYS A 518 19.08 14.77 -20.52
N GLY A 519 20.18 15.45 -20.14
CA GLY A 519 20.45 16.85 -20.46
C GLY A 519 21.08 17.12 -21.82
N LYS A 520 21.28 16.12 -22.69
CA LYS A 520 21.96 16.29 -23.99
C LYS A 520 21.06 16.25 -25.23
N THR A 521 19.74 16.25 -25.08
CA THR A 521 18.82 16.46 -26.19
C THR A 521 18.13 17.82 -26.07
N THR A 522 18.15 18.55 -27.18
CA THR A 522 17.50 19.84 -27.50
C THR A 522 18.14 21.15 -26.98
N THR A 523 18.86 21.78 -27.92
CA THR A 523 18.99 23.22 -28.25
C THR A 523 19.49 24.21 -27.19
N GLY A 524 20.63 24.84 -27.52
CA GLY A 524 21.28 25.89 -26.76
C GLY A 524 20.45 27.18 -26.63
N SER A 525 20.53 27.75 -25.43
CA SER A 525 20.47 29.18 -25.15
C SER A 525 20.90 29.34 -23.68
N GLU A 526 22.04 29.98 -23.47
CA GLU A 526 22.56 30.30 -22.13
C GLU A 526 21.57 31.15 -21.33
N ARG A 527 21.20 30.69 -20.13
CA ARG A 527 20.96 31.55 -18.96
C ARG A 527 21.41 30.82 -17.70
N LYS A 528 22.45 31.34 -17.07
CA LYS A 528 22.89 30.95 -15.72
C LYS A 528 21.87 31.46 -14.71
N GLU A 529 21.20 30.56 -14.01
CA GLU A 529 20.65 30.84 -12.68
C GLU A 529 21.21 29.82 -11.68
N SER A 530 21.88 30.37 -10.67
CA SER A 530 22.57 29.68 -9.59
C SER A 530 21.58 29.10 -8.59
N PHE A 531 21.49 27.77 -8.50
CA PHE A 531 20.90 27.09 -7.35
C PHE A 531 21.99 26.89 -6.28
N VAL A 532 21.89 27.66 -5.20
CA VAL A 532 22.73 27.51 -4.00
C VAL A 532 22.20 26.32 -3.20
N SER A 533 22.91 25.19 -3.25
CA SER A 533 22.77 24.12 -2.26
C SER A 533 23.71 24.42 -1.09
N SER A 534 23.17 24.87 0.04
CA SER A 534 23.91 25.05 1.28
C SER A 534 24.38 23.69 1.82
N SER A 535 25.67 23.45 1.66
CA SER A 535 26.40 22.39 2.35
C SER A 535 27.36 23.05 3.34
N THR A 536 26.98 23.11 4.60
CA THR A 536 27.92 23.41 5.68
C THR A 536 28.58 22.10 6.12
N GLY A 537 29.66 21.75 5.42
CA GLY A 537 30.70 20.89 5.96
C GLY A 537 31.69 21.78 6.72
N MET A 538 31.82 21.60 8.03
CA MET A 538 32.96 22.11 8.78
C MET A 538 34.05 21.04 8.76
N ASN A 539 35.10 21.29 7.97
CA ASN A 539 36.39 20.64 8.11
C ASN A 539 37.12 21.29 9.29
N VAL A 540 37.55 20.45 10.24
CA VAL A 540 38.51 20.81 11.28
C VAL A 540 39.90 20.79 10.64
N THR A 541 40.52 21.95 10.49
CA THR A 541 41.94 22.10 10.18
C THR A 541 42.74 22.07 11.48
N LEU A 542 43.54 21.02 11.66
CA LEU A 542 44.67 20.99 12.58
C LEU A 542 45.70 22.03 12.11
N SER A 543 46.00 23.01 12.95
CA SER A 543 47.21 23.82 12.84
C SER A 543 48.02 23.58 14.12
N GLY A 544 49.18 22.96 13.94
CA GLY A 544 50.20 22.84 14.97
C GLY A 544 50.86 24.19 15.18
N ASN A 545 50.96 24.61 16.43
CA ASN A 545 51.75 25.76 16.83
C ASN A 545 52.92 25.24 17.68
N ASN A 546 54.12 25.25 17.10
CA ASN A 546 55.37 25.16 17.83
C ASN A 546 55.69 26.55 18.38
N GLY A 547 56.08 26.63 19.65
CA GLY A 547 56.58 27.86 20.26
C GLY A 547 56.89 27.66 21.74
N ASP A 548 58.10 27.15 22.02
CA ASP A 548 58.78 27.28 23.32
C ASP A 548 59.04 28.76 23.63
N ASN A 549 58.75 29.19 24.87
CA ASN A 549 59.71 29.73 25.85
C ASN A 549 59.05 30.69 26.86
N THR A 550 59.54 30.54 28.10
CA THR A 550 59.40 31.35 29.33
C THR A 550 58.05 31.38 30.05
#